data_AF-A0A656JR02-F1
#
_entry.id   AF-A0A656JR02-F1
#
_cell.length_a   1.000
_cell.length_b   1.000
_cell.length_c   1.000
_cell.angle_alpha   90.00
_cell.angle_beta   90.00
_cell.angle_gamma   90.00
#
_symmetry.space_group_name_H-M   'P 1'
#
loop_
_entity.id
_entity.type
_entity.pdbx_description
1 polymer ?
#
loop_
_entity_poly.entity_id
_entity_poly.type
_entity_poly.pdbx_seq_one_letter_code
_entity_poly.pdbx_strand_id
1 'polypeptide(L)'
;IGHLAAALDVPTISLFGPTNPGLTGAYGKSQVHLASDYPGCTPCLQKKCTYQPSADDLRRFDLKREWPLCFTRLNPERVASQLGALLLAKEPG
;
A
#
# COMPACT_ATOMS: atom_id res chain seq x y z
N ILE A 1 -14.44 1.35 -2.27
CA ILE A 1 -14.91 1.03 -0.91
C ILE A 1 -14.21 1.85 0.18
N GLY A 2 -12.92 2.21 0.02
CA GLY A 2 -12.17 2.98 1.03
C GLY A 2 -12.83 4.28 1.52
N HIS A 3 -13.35 5.12 0.61
CA HIS A 3 -14.05 6.35 1.01
C HIS A 3 -15.32 6.11 1.84
N LEU A 4 -16.06 5.03 1.56
CA LEU A 4 -17.25 4.68 2.34
C LEU A 4 -16.88 4.20 3.74
N ALA A 5 -15.82 3.38 3.85
CA ALA A 5 -15.30 2.95 5.15
C ALA A 5 -14.82 4.15 5.99
N ALA A 6 -14.18 5.13 5.35
CA ALA A 6 -13.79 6.38 5.99
C ALA A 6 -14.99 7.20 6.50
N ALA A 7 -16.06 7.30 5.70
CA ALA A 7 -17.28 8.00 6.10
C ALA A 7 -17.99 7.35 7.30
N LEU A 8 -17.86 6.03 7.45
CA LEU A 8 -18.39 5.26 8.57
C LEU A 8 -17.40 5.15 9.75
N ASP A 9 -16.28 5.87 9.70
CA ASP A 9 -15.17 5.79 10.66
C ASP A 9 -14.70 4.36 10.95
N VAL A 10 -14.72 3.49 9.93
CA VAL A 10 -14.18 2.14 10.02
C VAL A 10 -12.66 2.22 9.89
N PRO A 11 -11.88 1.66 10.84
CA PRO A 11 -10.42 1.69 10.74
C PRO A 11 -9.99 0.97 9.48
N THR A 12 -9.26 1.68 8.63
CA THR A 12 -8.96 1.23 7.27
C THR A 12 -7.52 1.53 6.92
N ILE A 13 -6.85 0.52 6.38
CA ILE A 13 -5.56 0.67 5.71
C ILE A 13 -5.78 0.62 4.21
N SER A 14 -5.37 1.68 3.53
CA SER A 14 -5.35 1.76 2.07
C SER A 14 -3.93 1.56 1.56
N LEU A 15 -3.77 0.63 0.62
CA LEU A 15 -2.48 0.23 0.05
C LEU A 15 -2.27 0.90 -1.32
N PHE A 16 -1.14 1.60 -1.48
CA PHE A 16 -0.80 2.36 -2.67
C PHE A 16 0.50 1.84 -3.28
N GLY A 17 0.37 0.94 -4.26
CA GLY A 17 1.49 0.43 -5.06
C GLY A 17 1.84 1.37 -6.20
N PRO A 18 1.06 1.42 -7.30
CA PRO A 18 1.31 2.31 -8.44
C PRO A 18 0.68 3.71 -8.26
N THR A 19 -0.30 3.87 -7.37
CA THR A 19 -1.11 5.07 -7.19
C THR A 19 -0.54 6.01 -6.13
N ASN A 20 -0.98 7.28 -6.14
CA ASN A 20 -0.53 8.29 -5.16
C ASN A 20 -1.64 8.57 -4.13
N PRO A 21 -1.41 8.33 -2.82
CA PRO A 21 -2.39 8.64 -1.78
C PRO A 21 -2.75 10.13 -1.69
N GLY A 22 -1.87 11.04 -2.10
CA GLY A 22 -2.17 12.48 -2.13
C GLY A 22 -3.25 12.87 -3.14
N LEU A 23 -3.54 12.01 -4.13
CA LEU A 23 -4.57 12.27 -5.15
C LEU A 23 -5.87 11.51 -4.87
N THR A 24 -5.80 10.32 -4.28
CA THR A 24 -6.96 9.42 -4.12
C THR A 24 -7.11 8.82 -2.72
N GLY A 25 -6.41 9.37 -1.73
CA GLY A 25 -6.50 8.97 -0.32
C GLY A 25 -7.90 9.17 0.25
N ALA A 26 -8.32 8.23 1.10
CA ALA A 26 -9.55 8.34 1.87
C ALA A 26 -9.29 9.12 3.17
N TYR A 27 -10.02 10.21 3.39
CA TYR A 27 -9.82 11.07 4.55
C TYR A 27 -10.69 10.65 5.73
N GLY A 28 -10.11 10.65 6.94
CA GLY A 28 -10.81 10.35 8.19
C GLY A 28 -9.82 10.05 9.31
N LYS A 29 -10.28 10.10 10.57
CA LYS A 29 -9.42 9.94 11.76
C LYS A 29 -8.76 8.55 11.82
N SER A 30 -9.46 7.54 11.34
CA SER A 30 -9.05 6.13 11.41
C SER A 30 -8.54 5.61 10.05
N GLN A 31 -8.04 6.50 9.19
CA GLN A 31 -7.58 6.15 7.84
C GLN A 31 -6.06 6.23 7.75
N VAL A 32 -5.42 5.10 7.41
CA VAL A 32 -3.98 5.03 7.20
C VAL A 32 -3.70 4.71 5.74
N HIS A 33 -2.74 5.41 5.14
CA HIS A 33 -2.31 5.18 3.77
C HIS A 33 -0.89 4.62 3.77
N LEU A 34 -0.73 3.38 3.34
CA LEU A 34 0.58 2.76 3.15
C LEU A 34 0.93 2.83 1.67
N ALA A 35 1.86 3.72 1.34
CA ALA A 35 2.43 3.79 0.01
C ALA A 35 3.73 3.00 -0.06
N SER A 36 3.93 2.37 -1.21
CA SER A 36 5.22 1.82 -1.59
C SER A 36 6.24 2.93 -1.81
N ASP A 37 7.50 2.64 -1.56
CA ASP A 37 8.65 3.50 -1.81
C ASP A 37 9.61 2.89 -2.86
N TYR A 38 9.15 1.92 -3.64
CA TYR A 38 9.97 1.19 -4.62
C TYR A 38 10.43 2.09 -5.80
N PRO A 39 11.72 2.48 -5.88
CA PRO A 39 12.18 3.47 -6.85
C PRO A 39 11.95 3.03 -8.31
N GLY A 40 11.51 3.96 -9.15
CA GLY A 40 11.23 3.71 -10.56
C GLY A 40 9.94 2.93 -10.85
N CYS A 41 9.33 2.30 -9.83
CA CYS A 41 8.05 1.59 -9.97
C CYS A 41 6.88 2.30 -9.28
N THR A 42 7.12 3.22 -8.31
CA THR A 42 6.08 3.98 -7.60
C THR A 42 6.43 5.47 -7.38
N PRO A 43 5.44 6.38 -7.40
CA PRO A 43 4.09 6.20 -7.96
C PRO A 43 4.16 6.34 -9.49
N CYS A 44 3.84 5.27 -10.23
CA CYS A 44 3.90 5.29 -11.69
C CYS A 44 2.58 5.67 -12.36
N LEU A 45 1.46 5.57 -11.64
CA LEU A 45 0.08 5.84 -12.10
C LEU A 45 -0.34 5.04 -13.35
N GLN A 46 0.39 3.99 -13.72
CA GLN A 46 0.12 3.20 -14.92
C GLN A 46 -0.92 2.10 -14.67
N LYS A 47 -1.80 1.88 -15.66
CA LYS A 47 -2.77 0.76 -15.64
C LYS A 47 -2.10 -0.59 -15.87
N LYS A 48 -1.01 -0.62 -16.64
CA LYS A 48 -0.18 -1.80 -16.91
C LYS A 48 1.23 -1.51 -16.39
N CYS A 49 1.80 -2.42 -15.60
CA CYS A 49 3.16 -2.26 -15.11
C CYS A 49 4.15 -2.39 -16.28
N THR A 50 4.94 -1.35 -16.52
CA THR A 50 6.00 -1.29 -17.54
C THR A 50 7.40 -1.20 -16.94
N TYR A 51 7.51 -1.35 -15.61
CA TYR A 51 8.80 -1.36 -14.92
C TYR A 51 9.71 -2.45 -15.51
N GLN A 52 11.00 -2.17 -15.66
CA GLN A 52 11.97 -3.15 -16.12
C GLN A 52 12.86 -3.52 -14.93
N PRO A 53 12.73 -4.75 -14.39
CA PRO A 53 13.55 -5.21 -13.28
C PRO A 53 15.03 -5.15 -13.61
N SER A 54 15.82 -4.61 -12.70
CA SER A 54 17.28 -4.62 -12.79
C SER A 54 17.85 -6.02 -12.53
N ALA A 55 19.14 -6.20 -12.81
CA ALA A 55 19.85 -7.43 -12.46
C ALA A 55 19.79 -7.74 -10.96
N ASP A 56 19.80 -6.72 -10.10
CA ASP A 56 19.65 -6.88 -8.66
C ASP A 56 18.23 -7.29 -8.28
N ASP A 57 17.20 -6.78 -8.96
CA ASP A 57 15.81 -7.17 -8.69
C ASP A 57 15.57 -8.63 -9.04
N LEU A 58 16.11 -9.08 -10.18
CA LEU A 58 16.05 -10.47 -10.62
C LEU A 58 16.73 -11.45 -9.64
N ARG A 59 17.73 -10.98 -8.88
CA ARG A 59 18.40 -11.79 -7.84
C ARG A 59 17.62 -11.82 -6.53
N ARG A 60 16.87 -10.76 -6.23
CA ARG A 60 16.23 -10.55 -4.93
C ARG A 60 14.78 -11.00 -4.87
N PHE A 61 14.08 -11.01 -6.01
CA PHE A 61 12.63 -11.23 -6.07
C PHE A 61 12.27 -12.33 -7.06
N ASP A 62 11.30 -13.16 -6.71
CA ASP A 62 10.64 -14.07 -7.65
C ASP A 62 9.59 -13.30 -8.44
N LEU A 63 9.97 -12.82 -9.63
CA LEU A 63 9.09 -12.04 -10.49
C LEU A 63 7.82 -12.77 -10.95
N LYS A 64 7.72 -14.10 -10.79
CA LYS A 64 6.46 -14.80 -11.07
C LYS A 64 5.42 -14.60 -9.97
N ARG A 65 5.87 -14.37 -8.73
CA ARG A 65 5.03 -14.27 -7.53
C ARG A 65 4.94 -12.85 -6.99
N GLU A 66 6.01 -12.08 -7.11
CA GLU A 66 6.17 -10.76 -6.49
C GLU A 66 5.95 -9.60 -7.47
N TRP A 67 5.40 -9.90 -8.65
CA TRP A 67 5.07 -8.89 -9.65
C TRP A 67 3.63 -8.36 -9.47
N PRO A 68 3.40 -7.03 -9.53
CA PRO A 68 4.38 -5.95 -9.71
C PRO A 68 5.21 -5.63 -8.46
N LEU A 69 6.49 -5.27 -8.67
CA LEU A 69 7.46 -5.06 -7.58
C LEU A 69 7.09 -3.92 -6.63
N CYS A 70 6.32 -2.93 -7.05
CA CYS A 70 5.84 -1.88 -6.14
C CYS A 70 4.97 -2.42 -4.99
N PHE A 71 4.42 -3.63 -5.05
CA PHE A 71 3.70 -4.21 -3.91
C PHE A 71 4.59 -4.96 -2.92
N THR A 72 5.85 -5.26 -3.25
CA THR A 72 6.78 -5.96 -2.34
C THR A 72 7.05 -5.17 -1.06
N ARG A 73 7.02 -3.84 -1.12
CA ARG A 73 7.15 -2.93 0.04
C ARG A 73 5.90 -2.89 0.91
N LEU A 74 4.80 -3.46 0.44
CA LEU A 74 3.49 -3.55 1.11
C LEU A 74 3.18 -5.00 1.49
N ASN A 75 4.18 -5.73 1.96
CA ASN A 75 4.04 -7.14 2.31
C ASN A 75 3.01 -7.37 3.44
N PRO A 76 2.46 -8.60 3.56
CA PRO A 76 1.40 -8.90 4.51
C PRO A 76 1.77 -8.61 5.97
N GLU A 77 3.01 -8.85 6.37
CA GLU A 77 3.49 -8.66 7.74
C GLU A 77 3.48 -7.18 8.13
N ARG A 78 3.99 -6.30 7.26
CA ARG A 78 3.93 -4.85 7.45
C ARG A 78 2.48 -4.35 7.52
N VAL A 79 1.62 -4.85 6.64
CA VAL A 79 0.20 -4.46 6.61
C VAL A 79 -0.51 -4.90 7.89
N ALA A 80 -0.29 -6.14 8.33
CA ALA A 80 -0.88 -6.68 9.55
C ALA A 80 -0.40 -5.93 10.80
N SER A 81 0.90 -5.62 10.89
CA SER A 81 1.46 -4.83 11.99
C SER A 81 0.83 -3.44 12.09
N GLN A 82 0.70 -2.74 10.95
CA GLN A 82 0.05 -1.42 10.90
C GLN A 82 -1.44 -1.51 11.23
N LEU A 83 -2.12 -2.57 10.78
CA LEU A 83 -3.54 -2.77 11.07
C LEU A 83 -3.76 -3.01 12.56
N GLY A 84 -2.93 -3.85 13.19
CA GLY A 84 -2.97 -4.07 14.63
C GLY A 84 -2.78 -2.78 15.41
N ALA A 85 -1.79 -1.96 15.04
CA ALA A 85 -1.57 -0.65 15.67
C ALA A 85 -2.77 0.29 15.50
N LEU A 86 -3.39 0.33 14.32
CA LEU A 86 -4.56 1.15 14.06
C LEU A 86 -5.80 0.70 14.87
N LEU A 87 -5.99 -0.61 15.00
CA LEU A 87 -7.09 -1.17 15.80
C LEU A 87 -6.92 -0.85 17.29
N LEU A 88 -5.71 -1.02 17.83
CA LEU A 88 -5.40 -0.67 19.22
C LEU A 88 -5.58 0.83 19.50
N ALA A 89 -5.26 1.70 18.54
CA ALA A 89 -5.46 3.14 18.67
C ALA A 89 -6.93 3.58 18.57
N LYS A 90 -7.80 2.76 17.96
CA LYS A 90 -9.23 3.01 17.81
C LYS A 90 -10.04 2.56 19.02
N GLU A 91 -9.56 1.57 19.79
CA GLU A 91 -10.24 1.10 21.00
C GLU A 91 -10.43 2.26 21.99
N PRO A 92 -11.66 2.77 22.16
CA PRO A 92 -11.94 3.71 23.22
C PRO A 92 -12.03 2.90 24.52
N GLY A 93 -11.46 3.42 25.60
CA GLY A 93 -11.93 3.06 26.94
C GLY A 93 -13.41 3.40 27.12
#